data_AF-A0A376FCT7-F1
#
_entry.id   AF-A0A376FCT7-F1
#
_cell.length_a   1.000
_cell.length_b   1.000
_cell.length_c   1.000
_cell.angle_alpha   90.00
_cell.angle_beta   90.00
_cell.angle_gamma   90.00
#
_symmetry.space_group_name_H-M   'P 1'
#
loop_
_entity.id
_entity.type
_entity.pdbx_description
1 polymer ?
#
loop_
_entity_poly.entity_id
_entity_poly.type
_entity_poly.pdbx_seq_one_letter_code
_entity_poly.pdbx_strand_id
1 'polypeptide(L)'
;MSVFPQGFLWGGALAANQSEGAYREGGKGLTTVDMIPHGANRLAVKIGKEKRFSLRDDEFYPSHEAIDFYHRYKEDIALMAEMGFTVFRTSIAWSRLYPNGDEPLPNKEALPSTARCSRSAKKYNIEPLVTLCHFDVPMHLVTEYGSWRNRKMVDFFARYARTCFEEFNGLVKYWLTFNEINIMLHSPFSGAGLVFEEGENEDQVKYQAAHHELVASALATKIAHEVNPENQVGCMLAGGNFYPYSCKPEDVWMALEKDRENLFFIDVQARGSYPAYSARVFREKGVVIVKDSRRRRVAEKTPSTLFRSAITPHAARRRT
;
A
#
# COMPACT_ATOMS: atom_id res chain seq x y z
N MET A 1 3.86 -29.03 22.72
CA MET A 1 3.00 -28.29 21.77
C MET A 1 3.10 -26.82 22.11
N SER A 2 3.46 -25.94 21.16
CA SER A 2 3.42 -24.49 21.41
C SER A 2 1.98 -24.02 21.26
N VAL A 3 1.41 -23.48 22.35
CA VAL A 3 0.13 -22.76 22.30
C VAL A 3 0.38 -21.34 21.80
N PHE A 4 -0.64 -20.74 21.16
CA PHE A 4 -0.58 -19.34 20.76
C PHE A 4 -0.46 -18.43 21.99
N PRO A 5 0.25 -17.29 21.91
CA PRO A 5 0.32 -16.33 23.00
C PRO A 5 -1.06 -15.87 23.45
N GLN A 6 -1.23 -15.59 24.74
CA GLN A 6 -2.41 -14.91 25.26
C GLN A 6 -2.56 -13.57 24.52
N GLY A 7 -3.77 -13.30 23.99
CA GLY A 7 -4.03 -12.07 23.24
C GLY A 7 -3.52 -12.08 21.79
N PHE A 8 -3.20 -13.24 21.22
CA PHE A 8 -2.92 -13.35 19.79
C PHE A 8 -4.12 -12.84 18.95
N LEU A 9 -3.83 -11.96 18.00
CA LEU A 9 -4.83 -11.31 17.15
C LEU A 9 -5.26 -12.22 16.00
N TRP A 10 -6.30 -13.02 16.23
CA TRP A 10 -6.97 -13.81 15.20
C TRP A 10 -7.96 -12.96 14.41
N GLY A 11 -7.96 -13.08 13.08
CA GLY A 11 -8.81 -12.27 12.24
C GLY A 11 -8.65 -12.51 10.75
N GLY A 12 -9.18 -11.57 9.97
CA GLY A 12 -9.15 -11.56 8.52
C GLY A 12 -8.78 -10.18 7.96
N ALA A 13 -8.50 -10.13 6.66
CA ALA A 13 -8.08 -8.92 5.98
C ALA A 13 -8.81 -8.73 4.64
N LEU A 14 -9.27 -7.50 4.40
CA LEU A 14 -9.81 -7.01 3.13
C LEU A 14 -9.09 -5.72 2.72
N ALA A 15 -9.33 -5.27 1.49
CA ALA A 15 -8.96 -3.95 1.01
C ALA A 15 -10.19 -3.22 0.48
N ALA A 16 -10.30 -1.92 0.71
CA ALA A 16 -11.46 -1.13 0.35
C ALA A 16 -11.85 -1.29 -1.13
N ASN A 17 -10.88 -1.19 -2.05
CA ASN A 17 -11.14 -1.34 -3.49
C ASN A 17 -11.52 -2.77 -3.93
N GLN A 18 -11.26 -3.78 -3.08
CA GLN A 18 -11.61 -5.17 -3.37
C GLN A 18 -12.98 -5.55 -2.79
N SER A 19 -13.49 -4.79 -1.82
CA SER A 19 -14.69 -5.17 -1.08
C SER A 19 -15.82 -4.13 -1.12
N GLU A 20 -15.50 -2.84 -1.05
CA GLU A 20 -16.52 -1.80 -0.85
C GLU A 20 -17.49 -1.65 -2.01
N GLY A 21 -17.00 -1.56 -3.24
CA GLY A 21 -17.81 -1.09 -4.36
C GLY A 21 -18.20 0.38 -4.18
N ALA A 22 -19.42 0.75 -4.57
CA ALA A 22 -19.98 2.09 -4.41
C ALA A 22 -19.00 3.18 -4.91
N TYR A 23 -18.40 2.93 -6.08
CA TYR A 23 -17.18 3.62 -6.52
C TYR A 23 -17.36 5.12 -6.82
N ARG A 24 -18.61 5.57 -7.01
CA ARG A 24 -19.00 6.98 -7.21
C ARG A 24 -19.84 7.57 -6.07
N GLU A 25 -20.18 6.77 -5.06
CA GLU A 25 -21.04 7.25 -3.98
C GLU A 25 -20.28 8.11 -2.97
N GLY A 26 -21.01 9.03 -2.34
CA GLY A 26 -20.45 9.92 -1.31
C GLY A 26 -19.39 10.88 -1.85
N GLY A 27 -19.37 11.14 -3.16
CA GLY A 27 -18.37 11.99 -3.81
C GLY A 27 -17.00 11.33 -3.96
N LYS A 28 -16.90 9.99 -3.88
CA LYS A 28 -15.65 9.26 -4.08
C LYS A 28 -15.05 9.56 -5.46
N GLY A 29 -13.76 9.91 -5.49
CA GLY A 29 -12.98 10.02 -6.71
C GLY A 29 -12.56 8.67 -7.30
N LEU A 30 -12.27 8.66 -8.60
CA LEU A 30 -11.72 7.49 -9.27
C LEU A 30 -10.29 7.20 -8.79
N THR A 31 -9.93 5.92 -8.72
CA THR A 31 -8.61 5.45 -8.32
C THR A 31 -7.94 4.63 -9.41
N THR A 32 -6.65 4.36 -9.25
CA THR A 32 -5.88 3.41 -10.08
C THR A 32 -6.58 2.07 -10.25
N VAL A 33 -7.20 1.52 -9.19
CA VAL A 33 -7.89 0.22 -9.26
C VAL A 33 -9.24 0.32 -9.98
N ASP A 34 -9.92 1.48 -9.92
CA ASP A 34 -11.15 1.71 -10.70
C ASP A 34 -10.90 1.70 -12.21
N MET A 35 -9.64 1.90 -12.63
CA MET A 35 -9.21 1.87 -14.04
C MET A 35 -8.77 0.48 -14.52
N ILE A 36 -8.65 -0.52 -13.65
CA ILE A 36 -8.13 -1.85 -14.04
C ILE A 36 -9.30 -2.76 -14.45
N PRO A 37 -9.45 -3.08 -15.75
CA PRO A 37 -10.56 -3.93 -16.19
C PRO A 37 -10.29 -5.41 -15.87
N HIS A 38 -11.34 -6.22 -15.97
CA HIS A 38 -11.22 -7.66 -16.16
C HIS A 38 -10.82 -7.99 -17.62
N GLY A 39 -10.29 -9.19 -17.85
CA GLY A 39 -10.01 -9.68 -19.22
C GLY A 39 -8.64 -9.30 -19.77
N ALA A 40 -8.51 -9.32 -21.10
CA ALA A 40 -7.23 -9.28 -21.82
C ALA A 40 -6.42 -8.00 -21.57
N ASN A 41 -7.08 -6.85 -21.44
CA ASN A 41 -6.42 -5.55 -21.25
C ASN A 41 -5.87 -5.36 -19.83
N ARG A 42 -6.30 -6.19 -18.87
CA ARG A 42 -5.97 -6.07 -17.46
C ARG A 42 -4.48 -5.96 -17.21
N LEU A 43 -3.68 -6.83 -17.82
CA LEU A 43 -2.25 -6.90 -17.55
C LEU A 43 -1.56 -5.62 -17.99
N ALA A 44 -1.81 -5.16 -19.23
CA ALA A 44 -1.20 -3.98 -19.81
C ALA A 44 -1.47 -2.71 -18.99
N VAL A 45 -2.72 -2.53 -18.53
CA VAL A 45 -3.09 -1.44 -17.63
C VAL A 45 -2.38 -1.59 -16.28
N LYS A 46 -2.46 -2.78 -15.65
CA LYS A 46 -1.88 -3.04 -14.31
C LYS A 46 -0.37 -2.78 -14.23
N ILE A 47 0.36 -3.02 -15.32
CA ILE A 47 1.82 -2.78 -15.39
C ILE A 47 2.20 -1.41 -15.97
N GLY A 48 1.23 -0.52 -16.20
CA GLY A 48 1.50 0.85 -16.66
C GLY A 48 1.97 0.96 -18.11
N LYS A 49 1.74 -0.09 -18.92
CA LYS A 49 2.07 -0.12 -20.34
C LYS A 49 0.96 0.43 -21.23
N GLU A 50 -0.26 0.46 -20.72
CA GLU A 50 -1.38 1.16 -21.35
C GLU A 50 -1.81 2.33 -20.45
N LYS A 51 -1.84 3.55 -21.02
CA LYS A 51 -2.34 4.72 -20.32
C LYS A 51 -3.85 4.64 -20.20
N ARG A 52 -4.34 4.38 -18.99
CA ARG A 52 -5.76 4.26 -18.69
C ARG A 52 -6.20 5.43 -17.80
N PHE A 53 -6.56 6.55 -18.44
CA PHE A 53 -7.00 7.77 -17.76
C PHE A 53 -8.51 7.99 -17.82
N SER A 54 -9.22 7.23 -18.64
CA SER A 54 -10.68 7.22 -18.72
C SER A 54 -11.20 5.78 -18.67
N LEU A 55 -12.41 5.64 -18.12
CA LEU A 55 -13.18 4.41 -18.20
C LEU A 55 -13.64 4.18 -19.63
N ARG A 56 -13.82 2.91 -20.01
CA ARG A 56 -14.46 2.51 -21.26
C ARG A 56 -15.74 1.74 -20.97
N ASP A 57 -16.79 2.03 -21.73
CA ASP A 57 -18.12 1.45 -21.51
C ASP A 57 -18.20 -0.03 -21.93
N ASP A 58 -17.26 -0.50 -22.74
CA ASP A 58 -17.15 -1.89 -23.22
C ASP A 58 -16.33 -2.80 -22.29
N GLU A 59 -15.85 -2.28 -21.16
CA GLU A 59 -15.05 -3.01 -20.18
C GLU A 59 -15.77 -3.19 -18.85
N PHE A 60 -15.51 -4.33 -18.20
CA PHE A 60 -16.00 -4.61 -16.85
C PHE A 60 -14.92 -4.34 -15.81
N TYR A 61 -15.26 -3.60 -14.75
CA TYR A 61 -14.35 -3.20 -13.67
C TYR A 61 -14.81 -3.81 -12.34
N PRO A 62 -14.18 -4.91 -11.87
CA PRO A 62 -14.65 -5.63 -10.68
C PRO A 62 -14.72 -4.79 -9.40
N SER A 63 -13.90 -3.74 -9.28
CA SER A 63 -13.85 -2.85 -8.12
C SER A 63 -15.07 -1.91 -8.00
N HIS A 64 -15.86 -1.74 -9.06
CA HIS A 64 -16.97 -0.78 -9.07
C HIS A 64 -18.11 -1.22 -8.15
N GLU A 65 -18.45 -2.52 -8.17
CA GLU A 65 -19.46 -3.16 -7.33
C GLU A 65 -18.83 -4.01 -6.21
N ALA A 66 -17.73 -4.72 -6.53
CA ALA A 66 -17.04 -5.63 -5.60
C ALA A 66 -18.00 -6.64 -4.93
N ILE A 67 -18.02 -6.70 -3.59
CA ILE A 67 -18.98 -7.52 -2.82
C ILE A 67 -20.00 -6.65 -2.08
N ASP A 68 -20.10 -5.36 -2.45
CA ASP A 68 -21.02 -4.40 -1.83
C ASP A 68 -20.82 -4.22 -0.31
N PHE A 69 -19.58 -4.37 0.17
CA PHE A 69 -19.25 -4.20 1.60
C PHE A 69 -19.57 -2.78 2.07
N TYR A 70 -19.58 -1.78 1.17
CA TYR A 70 -19.93 -0.40 1.51
C TYR A 70 -21.34 -0.31 2.15
N HIS A 71 -22.30 -1.10 1.67
CA HIS A 71 -23.64 -1.14 2.23
C HIS A 71 -23.82 -2.25 3.27
N ARG A 72 -23.15 -3.39 3.07
CA ARG A 72 -23.35 -4.63 3.83
C ARG A 72 -22.43 -4.84 5.04
N TYR A 73 -21.49 -3.92 5.30
CA TYR A 73 -20.47 -4.05 6.35
C TYR A 73 -21.01 -4.47 7.73
N LYS A 74 -22.25 -4.11 8.11
CA LYS A 74 -22.81 -4.50 9.41
C LYS A 74 -23.05 -6.01 9.51
N GLU A 75 -23.59 -6.61 8.45
CA GLU A 75 -23.86 -8.05 8.37
C GLU A 75 -22.54 -8.81 8.31
N ASP A 76 -21.63 -8.35 7.45
CA ASP A 76 -20.31 -8.99 7.28
C ASP A 76 -19.47 -8.94 8.56
N ILE A 77 -19.47 -7.81 9.28
CA ILE A 77 -18.75 -7.69 10.57
C ILE A 77 -19.41 -8.54 11.66
N ALA A 78 -20.74 -8.71 11.65
CA ALA A 78 -21.42 -9.61 12.58
C ALA A 78 -20.98 -11.07 12.34
N LEU A 79 -20.84 -11.50 11.08
CA LEU A 79 -20.29 -12.82 10.75
C LEU A 79 -18.83 -12.97 11.18
N MET A 80 -18.00 -11.92 11.03
CA MET A 80 -16.63 -11.91 11.55
C MET A 80 -16.59 -12.09 13.08
N ALA A 81 -17.52 -11.47 13.80
CA ALA A 81 -17.66 -11.63 15.24
C ALA A 81 -18.11 -13.06 15.62
N GLU A 82 -19.04 -13.65 14.87
CA GLU A 82 -19.48 -15.04 15.06
C GLU A 82 -18.32 -16.05 14.90
N MET A 83 -17.41 -15.79 13.96
CA MET A 83 -16.18 -16.57 13.79
C MET A 83 -15.14 -16.36 14.91
N GLY A 84 -15.37 -15.43 15.83
CA GLY A 84 -14.47 -15.13 16.94
C GLY A 84 -13.27 -14.25 16.55
N PHE A 85 -13.43 -13.37 15.56
CA PHE A 85 -12.37 -12.41 15.23
C PHE A 85 -12.08 -11.49 16.43
N THR A 86 -10.79 -11.23 16.62
CA THR A 86 -10.26 -10.25 17.60
C THR A 86 -9.62 -9.06 16.90
N VAL A 87 -9.28 -9.20 15.61
CA VAL A 87 -8.80 -8.12 14.74
C VAL A 87 -9.48 -8.21 13.38
N PHE A 88 -9.73 -7.06 12.76
CA PHE A 88 -10.16 -6.98 11.37
C PHE A 88 -9.31 -5.96 10.63
N ARG A 89 -8.61 -6.42 9.60
CA ARG A 89 -7.80 -5.57 8.74
C ARG A 89 -8.62 -5.07 7.54
N THR A 90 -8.62 -3.76 7.33
CA THR A 90 -9.14 -3.14 6.11
C THR A 90 -8.28 -1.95 5.69
N SER A 91 -8.63 -1.26 4.60
CA SER A 91 -8.00 0.00 4.22
C SER A 91 -9.03 1.14 4.21
N ILE A 92 -8.54 2.36 4.33
CA ILE A 92 -9.34 3.55 4.03
C ILE A 92 -9.14 3.86 2.55
N ALA A 93 -10.23 4.05 1.81
CA ALA A 93 -10.16 4.50 0.43
C ALA A 93 -9.73 5.97 0.37
N TRP A 94 -8.50 6.26 -0.07
CA TRP A 94 -7.95 7.63 -0.10
C TRP A 94 -8.90 8.58 -0.85
N SER A 95 -9.40 8.15 -2.01
CA SER A 95 -10.30 8.96 -2.84
C SER A 95 -11.70 9.21 -2.27
N ARG A 96 -12.08 8.59 -1.14
CA ARG A 96 -13.30 8.99 -0.42
C ARG A 96 -13.07 10.25 0.41
N LEU A 97 -11.91 10.36 1.06
CA LEU A 97 -11.56 11.53 1.86
C LEU A 97 -10.98 12.66 1.01
N TYR A 98 -10.20 12.35 -0.02
CA TYR A 98 -9.62 13.32 -0.94
C TYR A 98 -9.85 12.84 -2.39
N PRO A 99 -11.02 13.14 -2.99
CA PRO A 99 -11.40 12.66 -4.32
C PRO A 99 -10.36 12.92 -5.42
N ASN A 100 -9.74 14.09 -5.42
CA ASN A 100 -8.65 14.46 -6.30
C ASN A 100 -7.28 14.20 -5.67
N GLY A 101 -7.20 14.16 -4.35
CA GLY A 101 -5.97 13.84 -3.60
C GLY A 101 -5.14 15.05 -3.22
N ASP A 102 -5.32 16.19 -3.90
CA ASP A 102 -4.59 17.43 -3.67
C ASP A 102 -5.41 18.52 -2.95
N GLU A 103 -6.68 18.26 -2.63
CA GLU A 103 -7.55 19.21 -1.94
C GLU A 103 -6.94 19.63 -0.59
N PRO A 104 -7.10 20.90 -0.19
CA PRO A 104 -6.55 21.38 1.08
C PRO A 104 -7.26 20.79 2.29
N LEU A 105 -8.52 20.37 2.15
CA LEU A 105 -9.38 19.85 3.22
C LEU A 105 -10.04 18.54 2.77
N PRO A 106 -10.31 17.61 3.70
CA PRO A 106 -10.99 16.36 3.36
C PRO A 106 -12.47 16.59 3.05
N ASN A 107 -13.06 15.66 2.31
CA ASN A 107 -14.50 15.51 2.17
C ASN A 107 -15.11 15.15 3.53
N LYS A 108 -15.63 16.17 4.23
CA LYS A 108 -16.22 16.01 5.57
C LYS A 108 -17.41 15.07 5.60
N GLU A 109 -18.18 15.00 4.51
CA GLU A 109 -19.35 14.12 4.41
C GLU A 109 -18.96 12.64 4.33
N ALA A 110 -17.74 12.34 3.87
CA ALA A 110 -17.20 10.99 3.82
C ALA A 110 -16.59 10.52 5.16
N LEU A 111 -16.38 11.40 6.14
CA LEU A 111 -15.77 11.02 7.44
C LEU A 111 -16.63 10.00 8.21
N PRO A 112 -17.96 10.20 8.39
CA PRO A 112 -18.79 9.23 9.08
C PRO A 112 -18.84 7.88 8.35
N SER A 113 -18.90 7.90 7.00
CA SER A 113 -18.94 6.67 6.21
C SER A 113 -17.61 5.92 6.26
N THR A 114 -16.49 6.63 6.33
CA THR A 114 -15.15 6.03 6.47
C THR A 114 -14.94 5.43 7.88
N ALA A 115 -15.51 6.04 8.92
CA ALA A 115 -15.40 5.55 10.30
C ALA A 115 -16.28 4.34 10.62
N ARG A 116 -17.37 4.14 9.86
CA ARG A 116 -18.45 3.22 10.27
C ARG A 116 -18.01 1.77 10.42
N CYS A 117 -17.09 1.31 9.57
CA CYS A 117 -16.56 -0.06 9.64
C CYS A 117 -15.77 -0.27 10.93
N SER A 118 -14.83 0.63 11.24
CA SER A 118 -14.05 0.59 12.49
C SER A 118 -14.94 0.71 13.73
N ARG A 119 -15.95 1.60 13.70
CA ARG A 119 -16.93 1.73 14.80
C ARG A 119 -17.77 0.47 14.97
N SER A 120 -18.16 -0.18 13.88
CA SER A 120 -18.94 -1.43 13.92
C SER A 120 -18.09 -2.59 14.47
N ALA A 121 -16.84 -2.73 14.02
CA ALA A 121 -15.90 -3.73 14.54
C ALA A 121 -15.71 -3.60 16.06
N LYS A 122 -15.52 -2.36 16.56
CA LYS A 122 -15.38 -2.10 18.00
C LYS A 122 -16.59 -2.52 18.84
N LYS A 123 -17.81 -2.46 18.30
CA LYS A 123 -19.02 -2.93 19.03
C LYS A 123 -18.98 -4.43 19.33
N TYR A 124 -18.24 -5.20 18.54
CA TYR A 124 -18.04 -6.63 18.71
C TYR A 124 -16.68 -6.98 19.37
N ASN A 125 -15.98 -5.99 19.94
CA ASN A 125 -14.63 -6.13 20.50
C ASN A 125 -13.59 -6.60 19.46
N ILE A 126 -13.80 -6.27 18.19
CA ILE A 126 -12.83 -6.51 17.11
C ILE A 126 -11.96 -5.27 16.96
N GLU A 127 -10.64 -5.44 17.10
CA GLU A 127 -9.68 -4.36 16.87
C GLU A 127 -9.56 -4.04 15.37
N PRO A 128 -9.79 -2.80 14.94
CA PRO A 128 -9.51 -2.41 13.57
C PRO A 128 -8.00 -2.26 13.35
N LEU A 129 -7.51 -2.87 12.27
CA LEU A 129 -6.17 -2.66 11.73
C LEU A 129 -6.29 -1.99 10.36
N VAL A 130 -5.85 -0.75 10.25
CA VAL A 130 -6.12 0.08 9.06
C VAL A 130 -4.89 0.27 8.21
N THR A 131 -5.01 0.00 6.91
CA THR A 131 -4.01 0.35 5.89
C THR A 131 -4.36 1.69 5.24
N LEU A 132 -3.43 2.65 5.24
CA LEU A 132 -3.67 3.99 4.70
C LEU A 132 -3.71 4.01 3.16
N CYS A 133 -2.73 3.38 2.50
CA CYS A 133 -2.70 3.24 1.04
C CYS A 133 -2.64 1.75 0.68
N HIS A 134 -3.65 1.27 -0.04
CA HIS A 134 -3.76 -0.12 -0.48
C HIS A 134 -4.05 -0.14 -1.98
N PHE A 135 -3.10 0.34 -2.78
CA PHE A 135 -3.15 0.38 -4.26
C PHE A 135 -4.18 1.36 -4.85
N ASP A 136 -4.71 2.29 -4.06
CA ASP A 136 -5.89 3.11 -4.36
C ASP A 136 -5.57 4.61 -4.53
N VAL A 137 -4.56 4.92 -5.35
CA VAL A 137 -4.18 6.32 -5.61
C VAL A 137 -5.28 7.04 -6.41
N PRO A 138 -5.73 8.24 -6.00
CA PRO A 138 -6.67 9.06 -6.77
C PRO A 138 -6.16 9.34 -8.19
N MET A 139 -7.03 9.18 -9.20
CA MET A 139 -6.64 9.31 -10.61
C MET A 139 -6.22 10.73 -10.99
N HIS A 140 -6.75 11.76 -10.34
CA HIS A 140 -6.26 13.13 -10.53
C HIS A 140 -4.76 13.26 -10.21
N LEU A 141 -4.28 12.59 -9.15
CA LEU A 141 -2.85 12.58 -8.83
C LEU A 141 -2.01 11.89 -9.90
N VAL A 142 -2.56 10.87 -10.55
CA VAL A 142 -1.93 10.17 -11.68
C VAL A 142 -1.84 11.09 -12.90
N THR A 143 -2.94 11.74 -13.27
CA THR A 143 -3.01 12.56 -14.50
C THR A 143 -2.28 13.89 -14.38
N GLU A 144 -2.40 14.57 -13.24
CA GLU A 144 -1.86 15.92 -13.05
C GLU A 144 -0.38 15.90 -12.63
N TYR A 145 0.01 14.93 -11.80
CA TYR A 145 1.35 14.91 -11.19
C TYR A 145 2.20 13.73 -11.66
N GLY A 146 1.64 12.76 -12.38
CA GLY A 146 2.32 11.49 -12.70
C GLY A 146 2.40 10.53 -11.51
N SER A 147 1.62 10.76 -10.44
CA SER A 147 1.64 9.98 -9.21
C SER A 147 3.02 9.99 -8.51
N TRP A 148 3.43 8.88 -7.89
CA TRP A 148 4.57 8.76 -6.98
C TRP A 148 5.94 9.09 -7.57
N ARG A 149 6.09 9.22 -8.90
CA ARG A 149 7.31 9.83 -9.47
C ARG A 149 7.49 11.30 -9.06
N ASN A 150 6.42 11.97 -8.64
CA ASN A 150 6.41 13.35 -8.19
C ASN A 150 6.51 13.47 -6.68
N ARG A 151 7.44 14.30 -6.21
CA ARG A 151 7.72 14.51 -4.79
C ARG A 151 6.54 15.13 -4.01
N LYS A 152 5.63 15.85 -4.68
CA LYS A 152 4.42 16.41 -4.05
C LYS A 152 3.51 15.33 -3.44
N MET A 153 3.55 14.09 -3.96
CA MET A 153 2.78 12.96 -3.43
C MET A 153 3.03 12.69 -1.95
N VAL A 154 4.27 12.90 -1.49
CA VAL A 154 4.62 12.76 -0.07
C VAL A 154 3.83 13.74 0.79
N ASP A 155 3.61 14.97 0.32
CA ASP A 155 2.92 16.01 1.08
C ASP A 155 1.41 15.80 1.04
N PHE A 156 0.86 15.36 -0.11
CA PHE A 156 -0.54 14.94 -0.23
C PHE A 156 -0.86 13.74 0.67
N PHE A 157 -0.03 12.70 0.62
CA PHE A 157 -0.18 11.53 1.48
C PHE A 157 -0.03 11.87 2.96
N ALA A 158 0.92 12.75 3.33
CA ALA A 158 1.09 13.17 4.72
C ALA A 158 -0.13 13.94 5.25
N ARG A 159 -0.76 14.79 4.41
CA ARG A 159 -2.01 15.48 4.76
C ARG A 159 -3.13 14.48 5.00
N TYR A 160 -3.34 13.57 4.04
CA TYR A 160 -4.32 12.49 4.16
C TYR A 160 -4.09 11.62 5.40
N ALA A 161 -2.85 11.19 5.64
CA ALA A 161 -2.50 10.38 6.80
C ALA A 161 -2.78 11.12 8.11
N ARG A 162 -2.45 12.42 8.19
CA ARG A 162 -2.77 13.27 9.34
C ARG A 162 -4.26 13.28 9.63
N THR A 163 -5.09 13.54 8.61
CA THR A 163 -6.55 13.50 8.76
C THR A 163 -7.01 12.16 9.30
N CYS A 164 -6.51 11.04 8.76
CA CYS A 164 -6.86 9.72 9.27
C CYS A 164 -6.46 9.54 10.75
N PHE A 165 -5.24 9.90 11.12
CA PHE A 165 -4.79 9.75 12.51
C PHE A 165 -5.60 10.61 13.48
N GLU A 166 -5.95 11.84 13.09
CA GLU A 166 -6.74 12.78 13.92
C GLU A 166 -8.19 12.32 14.06
N GLU A 167 -8.85 11.95 12.96
CA GLU A 167 -10.28 11.59 12.93
C GLU A 167 -10.57 10.20 13.52
N PHE A 168 -9.61 9.27 13.41
CA PHE A 168 -9.72 7.91 13.94
C PHE A 168 -8.94 7.71 15.24
N ASN A 169 -8.48 8.80 15.87
CA ASN A 169 -7.75 8.74 17.13
C ASN A 169 -8.57 8.02 18.21
N GLY A 170 -7.95 7.07 18.91
CA GLY A 170 -8.60 6.24 19.93
C GLY A 170 -9.55 5.16 19.36
N LEU A 171 -10.03 5.31 18.12
CA LEU A 171 -10.82 4.28 17.44
C LEU A 171 -9.93 3.19 16.83
N VAL A 172 -8.79 3.58 16.26
CA VAL A 172 -7.85 2.68 15.58
C VAL A 172 -6.48 2.78 16.24
N LYS A 173 -5.93 1.64 16.66
CA LYS A 173 -4.59 1.55 17.26
C LYS A 173 -3.53 1.03 16.28
N TYR A 174 -3.89 0.08 15.43
CA TYR A 174 -2.95 -0.59 14.53
C TYR A 174 -3.04 -0.04 13.11
N TRP A 175 -1.91 0.38 12.57
CA TRP A 175 -1.83 1.10 11.30
C TRP A 175 -0.76 0.50 10.39
N LEU A 176 -1.05 0.48 9.09
CA LEU A 176 -0.08 0.22 8.02
C LEU A 176 -0.05 1.43 7.09
N THR A 177 1.13 1.91 6.72
CA THR A 177 1.24 3.05 5.80
C THR A 177 0.92 2.66 4.35
N PHE A 178 1.63 1.66 3.83
CA PHE A 178 1.49 1.17 2.46
C PHE A 178 1.34 -0.34 2.50
N ASN A 179 0.40 -0.88 1.74
CA ASN A 179 0.36 -2.31 1.45
C ASN A 179 1.43 -2.67 0.43
N GLU A 180 2.24 -3.71 0.71
CA GLU A 180 3.14 -4.36 -0.25
C GLU A 180 3.90 -3.37 -1.15
N ILE A 181 4.65 -2.44 -0.54
CA ILE A 181 5.36 -1.38 -1.28
C ILE A 181 6.25 -1.93 -2.41
N ASN A 182 6.77 -3.16 -2.27
CA ASN A 182 7.58 -3.83 -3.29
C ASN A 182 6.78 -4.26 -4.55
N ILE A 183 5.46 -4.42 -4.47
CA ILE A 183 4.63 -4.80 -5.62
C ILE A 183 4.66 -3.73 -6.71
N MET A 184 4.96 -2.47 -6.39
CA MET A 184 5.14 -1.42 -7.39
C MET A 184 6.22 -1.77 -8.44
N LEU A 185 7.23 -2.59 -8.08
CA LEU A 185 8.26 -3.02 -9.03
C LEU A 185 7.69 -3.97 -10.10
N HIS A 186 6.64 -4.72 -9.76
CA HIS A 186 6.01 -5.74 -10.61
C HIS A 186 4.68 -5.28 -11.22
N SER A 187 3.98 -4.35 -10.57
CA SER A 187 2.69 -3.82 -11.00
C SER A 187 2.63 -2.31 -10.72
N PRO A 188 3.44 -1.51 -11.43
CA PRO A 188 3.69 -0.10 -11.15
C PRO A 188 2.44 0.79 -11.23
N PHE A 189 1.48 0.50 -12.13
CA PHE A 189 0.24 1.27 -12.20
C PHE A 189 -0.69 0.97 -11.02
N SER A 190 -0.91 -0.31 -10.69
CA SER A 190 -1.74 -0.63 -9.51
C SER A 190 -1.07 -0.22 -8.21
N GLY A 191 0.24 -0.47 -8.08
CA GLY A 191 0.98 -0.22 -6.85
C GLY A 191 1.13 1.26 -6.53
N ALA A 192 1.40 2.08 -7.56
CA ALA A 192 1.81 3.46 -7.38
C ALA A 192 1.32 4.42 -8.48
N GLY A 193 0.34 4.03 -9.30
CA GLY A 193 -0.21 4.90 -10.35
C GLY A 193 0.81 5.31 -11.42
N LEU A 194 1.85 4.51 -11.64
CA LEU A 194 2.89 4.81 -12.60
C LEU A 194 2.51 4.27 -13.98
N VAL A 195 2.48 5.19 -14.96
CA VAL A 195 2.48 4.88 -16.40
C VAL A 195 3.85 5.25 -16.96
N PHE A 196 4.28 4.60 -18.04
CA PHE A 196 5.58 4.86 -18.67
C PHE A 196 5.46 5.46 -20.05
N GLU A 197 6.42 6.31 -20.40
CA GLU A 197 6.62 6.78 -21.76
C GLU A 197 7.54 5.84 -22.55
N GLU A 198 7.45 5.90 -23.88
CA GLU A 198 8.36 5.15 -24.75
C GLU A 198 9.81 5.61 -24.54
N GLY A 199 10.74 4.66 -24.36
CA GLY A 199 12.15 4.94 -24.10
C GLY A 199 12.48 5.36 -22.67
N GLU A 200 11.50 5.45 -21.77
CA GLU A 200 11.74 5.80 -20.36
C GLU A 200 12.48 4.68 -19.60
N ASN A 201 13.47 5.03 -18.79
CA ASN A 201 14.07 4.08 -17.85
C ASN A 201 13.07 3.77 -16.72
N GLU A 202 12.33 2.68 -16.86
CA GLU A 202 11.34 2.26 -15.87
C GLU A 202 11.92 2.02 -14.49
N ASP A 203 13.15 1.47 -14.38
CA ASP A 203 13.79 1.25 -13.09
C ASP A 203 14.03 2.59 -12.38
N GLN A 204 14.50 3.62 -13.10
CA GLN A 204 14.66 4.96 -12.54
C GLN A 204 13.34 5.50 -11.96
N VAL A 205 12.24 5.37 -12.71
CA VAL A 205 10.92 5.82 -12.26
C VAL A 205 10.47 5.04 -11.03
N LYS A 206 10.52 3.70 -11.09
CA LYS A 206 10.05 2.80 -10.03
C LYS A 206 10.81 3.05 -8.73
N TYR A 207 12.13 3.17 -8.79
CA TYR A 207 12.95 3.39 -7.60
C TYR A 207 12.86 4.84 -7.06
N GLN A 208 12.65 5.84 -7.91
CA GLN A 208 12.37 7.20 -7.44
C GLN A 208 11.00 7.28 -6.76
N ALA A 209 9.98 6.61 -7.31
CA ALA A 209 8.67 6.50 -6.69
C ALA A 209 8.73 5.75 -5.36
N ALA A 210 9.46 4.64 -5.30
CA ALA A 210 9.72 3.89 -4.07
C ALA A 210 10.37 4.78 -3.01
N HIS A 211 11.34 5.62 -3.39
CA HIS A 211 11.95 6.58 -2.47
C HIS A 211 10.91 7.53 -1.87
N HIS A 212 10.00 8.07 -2.68
CA HIS A 212 8.93 8.96 -2.19
C HIS A 212 7.96 8.23 -1.26
N GLU A 213 7.52 7.01 -1.59
CA GLU A 213 6.65 6.21 -0.70
C GLU A 213 7.34 5.88 0.62
N LEU A 214 8.64 5.55 0.61
CA LEU A 214 9.43 5.30 1.82
C LEU A 214 9.53 6.55 2.71
N VAL A 215 9.76 7.73 2.12
CA VAL A 215 9.77 9.01 2.84
C VAL A 215 8.38 9.36 3.37
N ALA A 216 7.32 9.11 2.59
CA ALA A 216 5.94 9.33 2.99
C ALA A 216 5.52 8.40 4.13
N SER A 217 5.95 7.14 4.11
CA SER A 217 5.74 6.16 5.18
C SER A 217 6.40 6.60 6.48
N ALA A 218 7.65 7.06 6.42
CA ALA A 218 8.35 7.58 7.59
C ALA A 218 7.68 8.86 8.15
N LEU A 219 7.21 9.75 7.26
CA LEU A 219 6.49 10.95 7.68
C LEU A 219 5.13 10.61 8.32
N ALA A 220 4.36 9.68 7.74
CA ALA A 220 3.11 9.20 8.32
C ALA A 220 3.36 8.55 9.69
N THR A 221 4.43 7.76 9.84
CA THR A 221 4.83 7.17 11.13
C THR A 221 5.14 8.25 12.17
N LYS A 222 5.82 9.32 11.76
CA LYS A 222 6.07 10.47 12.64
C LYS A 222 4.76 11.13 13.07
N ILE A 223 3.87 11.43 12.13
CA ILE A 223 2.57 12.07 12.40
C ILE A 223 1.71 11.20 13.33
N ALA A 224 1.66 9.88 13.10
CA ALA A 224 0.87 8.97 13.94
C ALA A 224 1.25 9.10 15.42
N HIS A 225 2.54 9.10 15.74
CA HIS A 225 3.03 9.23 17.11
C HIS A 225 2.94 10.66 17.67
N GLU A 226 2.89 11.70 16.81
CA GLU A 226 2.57 13.07 17.23
C GLU A 226 1.11 13.18 17.67
N VAL A 227 0.19 12.55 16.92
CA VAL A 227 -1.25 12.57 17.22
C VAL A 227 -1.58 11.71 18.44
N ASN A 228 -1.02 10.49 18.51
CA ASN A 228 -1.19 9.61 19.65
C ASN A 228 0.01 8.66 19.79
N PRO A 229 0.76 8.72 20.91
CA PRO A 229 1.92 7.83 21.12
C PRO A 229 1.55 6.34 21.22
N GLU A 230 0.28 6.00 21.47
CA GLU A 230 -0.20 4.62 21.54
C GLU A 230 -0.39 3.95 20.16
N ASN A 231 -0.36 4.75 19.08
CA ASN A 231 -0.47 4.24 17.72
C ASN A 231 0.67 3.26 17.42
N GLN A 232 0.30 2.07 16.92
CA GLN A 232 1.23 1.05 16.46
C GLN A 232 1.29 1.10 14.94
N VAL A 233 2.33 1.74 14.41
CA VAL A 233 2.54 1.84 12.96
C VAL A 233 3.50 0.75 12.50
N GLY A 234 3.06 -0.03 11.52
CA GLY A 234 3.83 -1.09 10.89
C GLY A 234 4.09 -0.89 9.41
N CYS A 235 5.06 -1.64 8.91
CA CYS A 235 5.33 -1.81 7.48
C CYS A 235 4.70 -3.10 6.95
N MET A 236 4.51 -3.17 5.62
CA MET A 236 3.91 -4.33 4.96
C MET A 236 4.72 -4.72 3.72
N LEU A 237 5.10 -5.99 3.62
CA LEU A 237 5.82 -6.57 2.48
C LEU A 237 5.01 -7.71 1.83
N ALA A 238 5.00 -7.74 0.48
CA ALA A 238 4.67 -8.95 -0.26
C ALA A 238 5.83 -9.94 -0.14
N GLY A 239 5.72 -10.87 0.81
CA GLY A 239 6.83 -11.70 1.22
C GLY A 239 6.79 -13.09 0.60
N GLY A 240 7.80 -13.40 -0.22
CA GLY A 240 8.10 -14.77 -0.67
C GLY A 240 9.58 -15.05 -0.44
N ASN A 241 9.92 -16.26 -0.01
CA ASN A 241 11.32 -16.68 0.03
C ASN A 241 11.72 -17.16 -1.37
N PHE A 242 12.88 -16.72 -1.83
CA PHE A 242 13.50 -17.27 -3.02
C PHE A 242 14.41 -18.43 -2.60
N TYR A 243 14.02 -19.64 -2.99
CA TYR A 243 14.86 -20.81 -2.83
C TYR A 243 15.74 -20.99 -4.07
N PRO A 244 17.00 -21.42 -3.90
CA PRO A 244 17.83 -21.78 -5.04
C PRO A 244 17.29 -23.04 -5.69
N TYR A 245 17.28 -23.08 -7.03
CA TYR A 245 16.85 -24.26 -7.78
C TYR A 245 17.75 -25.49 -7.51
N SER A 246 19.04 -25.25 -7.28
CA SER A 246 20.03 -26.29 -6.98
C SER A 246 21.08 -25.80 -5.97
N CYS A 247 21.97 -26.70 -5.52
CA CYS A 247 23.10 -26.33 -4.65
C CYS A 247 24.26 -25.64 -5.39
N LYS A 248 24.10 -25.34 -6.69
CA LYS A 248 25.11 -24.58 -7.45
C LYS A 248 25.28 -23.18 -6.83
N PRO A 249 26.52 -22.70 -6.61
CA PRO A 249 26.76 -21.40 -6.01
C PRO A 249 26.05 -20.25 -6.75
N GLU A 250 25.88 -20.34 -8.07
CA GLU A 250 25.21 -19.32 -8.88
C GLU A 250 23.70 -19.26 -8.62
N ASP A 251 23.05 -20.41 -8.41
CA ASP A 251 21.62 -20.48 -8.08
C ASP A 251 21.39 -19.98 -6.64
N VAL A 252 22.28 -20.30 -5.71
CA VAL A 252 22.28 -19.78 -4.33
C VAL A 252 22.45 -18.26 -4.32
N TRP A 253 23.41 -17.74 -5.09
CA TRP A 253 23.64 -16.31 -5.20
C TRP A 253 22.43 -15.58 -5.80
N MET A 254 21.85 -16.12 -6.87
CA MET A 254 20.67 -15.53 -7.52
C MET A 254 19.45 -15.47 -6.58
N ALA A 255 19.20 -16.55 -5.83
CA ALA A 255 18.13 -16.58 -4.83
C ALA A 255 18.32 -15.46 -3.79
N LEU A 256 19.55 -15.31 -3.29
CA LEU A 256 19.91 -14.28 -2.31
C LEU A 256 19.80 -12.85 -2.88
N GLU A 257 20.15 -12.64 -4.16
CA GLU A 257 19.94 -11.35 -4.83
C GLU A 257 18.46 -11.00 -4.96
N LYS A 258 17.61 -11.99 -5.30
CA LYS A 258 16.15 -11.80 -5.39
C LYS A 258 15.51 -11.50 -4.04
N ASP A 259 15.95 -12.19 -2.98
CA ASP A 259 15.50 -11.87 -1.62
C ASP A 259 15.92 -10.45 -1.22
N ARG A 260 17.14 -10.01 -1.55
CA ARG A 260 17.61 -8.63 -1.28
C ARG A 260 16.80 -7.57 -2.01
N GLU A 261 16.38 -7.81 -3.25
CA GLU A 261 15.49 -6.89 -3.98
C GLU A 261 14.16 -6.68 -3.22
N ASN A 262 13.62 -7.71 -2.60
CA ASN A 262 12.41 -7.60 -1.75
C ASN A 262 12.68 -6.98 -0.38
N LEU A 263 13.75 -7.42 0.29
CA LEU A 263 14.10 -6.95 1.63
C LEU A 263 14.55 -5.49 1.64
N PHE A 264 14.99 -4.95 0.51
CA PHE A 264 15.36 -3.54 0.35
C PHE A 264 14.37 -2.57 1.01
N PHE A 265 13.07 -2.75 0.75
CA PHE A 265 12.04 -1.85 1.26
C PHE A 265 11.88 -1.95 2.78
N ILE A 266 11.93 -3.17 3.30
CA ILE A 266 11.83 -3.43 4.74
C ILE A 266 13.08 -3.00 5.48
N ASP A 267 14.28 -3.18 4.89
CA ASP A 267 15.52 -2.65 5.45
C ASP A 267 15.41 -1.13 5.63
N VAL A 268 14.89 -0.40 4.64
CA VAL A 268 14.72 1.06 4.76
C VAL A 268 13.67 1.42 5.79
N GLN A 269 12.50 0.76 5.79
CA GLN A 269 11.44 1.07 6.75
C GLN A 269 11.88 0.72 8.18
N ALA A 270 12.33 -0.51 8.43
CA ALA A 270 12.65 -0.99 9.77
C ALA A 270 14.00 -0.50 10.31
N ARG A 271 15.01 -0.23 9.47
CA ARG A 271 16.35 0.23 9.91
C ARG A 271 16.61 1.72 9.64
N GLY A 272 15.75 2.39 8.88
CA GLY A 272 15.82 3.83 8.62
C GLY A 272 16.90 4.26 7.62
N SER A 273 17.59 3.31 6.97
CA SER A 273 18.68 3.60 6.03
C SER A 273 18.67 2.67 4.84
N TYR A 274 19.14 3.18 3.70
CA TYR A 274 19.41 2.36 2.51
C TYR A 274 20.45 1.29 2.84
N PRO A 275 20.19 0.01 2.57
CA PRO A 275 21.16 -1.04 2.81
C PRO A 275 22.36 -0.91 1.87
N ALA A 276 23.55 -1.34 2.30
CA ALA A 276 24.80 -1.13 1.55
C ALA A 276 24.78 -1.68 0.10
N TYR A 277 24.04 -2.76 -0.14
CA TYR A 277 23.91 -3.35 -1.48
C TYR A 277 23.10 -2.49 -2.45
N SER A 278 22.27 -1.54 -1.98
CA SER A 278 21.40 -0.75 -2.84
C SER A 278 22.20 0.15 -3.80
N ALA A 279 23.38 0.63 -3.39
CA ALA A 279 24.25 1.44 -4.24
C ALA A 279 24.74 0.67 -5.48
N ARG A 280 25.02 -0.64 -5.33
CA ARG A 280 25.37 -1.51 -6.44
C ARG A 280 24.16 -1.72 -7.36
N VAL A 281 23.00 -2.07 -6.79
CA VAL A 281 21.75 -2.30 -7.54
C VAL A 281 21.38 -1.06 -8.37
N PHE A 282 21.47 0.13 -7.79
CA PHE A 282 21.17 1.37 -8.50
C PHE A 282 22.16 1.64 -9.64
N ARG A 283 23.45 1.43 -9.42
CA ARG A 283 24.46 1.59 -10.47
C ARG A 283 24.23 0.61 -11.64
N GLU A 284 23.93 -0.65 -11.34
CA GLU A 284 23.66 -1.69 -12.36
C GLU A 284 22.40 -1.40 -13.17
N LYS A 285 21.38 -0.77 -12.56
CA LYS A 285 20.12 -0.40 -13.20
C LYS A 285 20.11 1.02 -13.80
N GLY A 286 21.22 1.75 -13.70
CA GLY A 286 21.28 3.15 -14.14
C GLY A 286 20.34 4.08 -13.37
N VAL A 287 20.10 3.79 -12.09
CA VAL A 287 19.21 4.55 -11.20
C VAL A 287 20.02 5.58 -10.40
N VAL A 288 19.55 6.83 -10.40
CA VAL A 288 20.01 7.92 -9.55
C VAL A 288 18.85 8.42 -8.72
N ILE A 289 18.88 8.14 -7.41
CA ILE A 289 17.85 8.63 -6.47
C ILE A 289 18.11 10.09 -6.15
N VAL A 290 17.15 10.94 -6.50
CA VAL A 290 17.13 12.34 -6.07
C VAL A 290 16.58 12.38 -4.64
N LYS A 291 17.44 12.81 -3.70
CA LYS A 291 17.11 13.00 -2.28
C LYS A 291 17.04 14.49 -1.97
N ASP A 292 16.07 14.91 -1.17
CA ASP A 292 16.03 16.29 -0.67
C ASP A 292 17.18 16.55 0.32
N SER A 293 17.90 17.65 0.12
CA SER A 293 19.02 18.09 0.97
C SER A 293 18.59 18.34 2.43
N ARG A 294 17.31 18.63 2.68
CA ARG A 294 16.74 18.86 4.02
C ARG A 294 16.34 17.59 4.78
N ARG A 295 16.37 16.41 4.15
CA ARG A 295 15.97 15.12 4.76
C ARG A 295 16.92 13.99 4.36
N ARG A 296 18.21 14.14 4.67
CA ARG A 296 19.25 13.12 4.39
C ARG A 296 19.00 11.77 5.07
N ARG A 297 18.18 11.71 6.13
CA ARG A 297 17.75 10.46 6.78
C ARG A 297 16.29 10.18 6.42
N VAL A 298 16.04 8.97 5.92
CA VAL A 298 14.66 8.49 5.67
C VAL A 298 13.93 8.26 6.99
N ALA A 299 14.62 8.04 8.12
CA ALA A 299 13.97 7.99 9.43
C ALA A 299 14.91 8.32 10.59
N GLU A 300 14.39 9.09 11.57
CA GLU A 300 14.82 9.03 12.98
C GLU A 300 13.86 8.16 13.83
N LYS A 301 12.72 7.75 13.26
CA LYS A 301 11.73 6.87 13.90
C LYS A 301 11.31 5.78 12.92
N THR A 302 11.70 4.53 13.21
CA THR A 302 11.37 3.33 12.43
C THR A 302 10.01 2.78 12.86
N PRO A 303 9.26 2.06 11.98
CA PRO A 303 8.03 1.37 12.36
C PRO A 303 8.25 0.42 13.53
N SER A 304 7.21 0.27 14.35
CA SER A 304 7.21 -0.56 15.55
C SER A 304 7.12 -2.06 15.24
N THR A 305 6.50 -2.42 14.12
CA THR A 305 6.12 -3.80 13.80
C THR A 305 6.19 -4.06 12.28
N LEU A 306 6.58 -5.28 11.88
CA LEU A 306 6.59 -5.72 10.48
C LEU A 306 5.44 -6.70 10.22
N PHE A 307 4.62 -6.41 9.21
CA PHE A 307 3.58 -7.30 8.69
C PHE A 307 4.00 -7.86 7.33
N ARG A 308 3.61 -9.12 7.04
CA ARG A 308 4.01 -9.84 5.83
C ARG A 308 2.81 -10.60 5.26
N SER A 309 2.56 -10.47 3.95
CA SER A 309 1.77 -11.49 3.23
C SER A 309 2.68 -12.63 2.80
N ALA A 310 2.19 -13.85 2.86
CA ALA A 310 2.88 -15.03 2.37
C ALA A 310 1.89 -15.88 1.58
N ILE A 311 2.15 -16.07 0.30
CA ILE A 311 1.28 -16.84 -0.62
C ILE A 311 2.02 -18.10 -1.06
N THR A 312 3.14 -17.95 -1.78
CA THR A 312 3.93 -19.09 -2.27
C THR A 312 5.43 -18.74 -2.32
N PRO A 313 6.34 -19.63 -1.93
CA PRO A 313 7.77 -19.46 -2.19
C PRO A 313 8.09 -19.54 -3.69
N HIS A 314 9.18 -18.91 -4.10
CA HIS A 314 9.63 -18.86 -5.50
C HIS A 314 10.97 -19.61 -5.65
N ALA A 315 11.23 -20.22 -6.81
CA ALA A 315 12.53 -20.84 -7.12
C ALA A 315 13.33 -19.96 -8.09
N ALA A 316 14.58 -19.67 -7.77
CA ALA A 316 15.50 -18.91 -8.62
C ALA A 316 16.46 -19.86 -9.36
N ARG A 317 16.57 -19.70 -10.69
CA ARG A 317 17.50 -20.46 -11.54
C ARG A 317 18.16 -19.53 -12.54
N ARG A 318 19.49 -19.55 -12.63
CA ARG A 318 20.21 -18.84 -13.69
C ARG A 318 20.01 -19.58 -15.02
N ARG A 319 19.47 -18.90 -16.03
CA ARG A 319 19.49 -19.43 -17.40
C ARG A 319 20.93 -19.33 -17.91
N THR A 320 21.50 -20.49 -18.25
CA THR A 320 22.78 -20.63 -18.96
C THR A 320 22.61 -20.24 -20.41
#